data_AF-A0A956DAM2-F1
#
_entry.id   AF-A0A956DAM2-F1
#
_cell.length_a   1.000
_cell.length_b   1.000
_cell.length_c   1.000
_cell.angle_alpha   90.00
_cell.angle_beta   90.00
_cell.angle_gamma   90.00
#
_symmetry.space_group_name_H-M   'P 1'
#
loop_
_entity.id
_entity.type
_entity.pdbx_description
1 polymer ?
#
loop_
_entity_poly.entity_id
_entity_poly.type
_entity_poly.pdbx_seq_one_letter_code
_entity_poly.pdbx_strand_id
1 'polypeptide(L)'
;MDERLPRSGAKWRVKLVSAEGSRDLSGEETFDELVIGDWLHVEWMSEDVWWMRIGDAKVIVDVRRDSVGVQVDRGVYGPVVPVVAEEERGA
;
A
#
# COMPACT_ATOMS: atom_id res chain seq x y z
N MET A 1 18.90 24.59 9.80
CA MET A 1 18.41 23.42 10.56
C MET A 1 17.51 22.68 9.59
N ASP A 2 18.03 21.59 9.02
CA ASP A 2 17.31 20.78 8.04
C ASP A 2 16.33 19.90 8.83
N GLU A 3 15.12 20.42 9.08
CA GLU A 3 14.01 19.63 9.64
C GLU A 3 13.47 18.72 8.52
N ARG A 4 14.27 17.73 8.13
CA ARG A 4 13.74 16.56 7.43
C ARG A 4 12.62 16.01 8.30
N LEU A 5 11.42 15.88 7.72
CA LEU A 5 10.33 15.14 8.33
C LEU A 5 10.89 13.80 8.86
N PRO A 6 10.47 13.31 10.04
CA PRO A 6 10.89 12.00 10.51
C PRO A 6 10.65 11.01 9.36
N ARG A 7 11.71 10.28 8.95
CA ARG A 7 11.65 9.34 7.82
C ARG A 7 10.36 8.53 7.95
N SER A 8 9.46 8.66 6.98
CA SER A 8 8.22 7.89 6.98
C SER A 8 8.58 6.42 7.18
N GLY A 9 7.86 5.74 8.08
CA GLY A 9 8.15 4.36 8.42
C GLY A 9 9.16 4.14 9.57
N ALA A 10 9.73 5.18 10.20
CA ALA A 10 10.66 5.03 11.33
C ALA A 10 10.07 4.36 12.59
N LYS A 11 8.75 4.16 12.64
CA LYS A 11 8.08 3.30 13.62
C LYS A 11 6.93 2.60 12.91
N TRP A 12 6.83 1.29 13.09
CA TRP A 12 5.81 0.51 12.42
C TRP A 12 5.24 -0.56 13.33
N ARG A 13 4.00 -0.98 13.03
CA ARG A 13 3.31 -2.05 13.73
C ARG A 13 2.41 -2.83 12.77
N VAL A 14 2.51 -4.15 12.81
CA VAL A 14 1.60 -5.08 12.11
C VAL A 14 0.84 -5.90 13.16
N LYS A 15 -0.49 -5.82 13.13
CA LYS A 15 -1.34 -6.63 14.01
C LYS A 15 -1.71 -7.94 13.34
N LEU A 16 -1.31 -9.05 13.95
CA LEU A 16 -1.64 -10.40 13.54
C LEU A 16 -2.86 -10.89 14.34
N VAL A 17 -3.82 -11.53 13.67
CA VAL A 17 -5.02 -12.11 14.28
C VAL A 17 -5.13 -13.58 13.88
N SER A 18 -5.38 -14.45 14.86
CA SER A 18 -5.65 -15.87 14.68
C SER A 18 -6.83 -16.31 15.56
N ALA A 19 -7.21 -17.58 15.51
CA ALA A 19 -8.27 -18.13 16.36
C ALA A 19 -7.91 -18.08 17.85
N GLU A 20 -6.63 -18.11 18.17
CA GLU A 20 -6.08 -18.12 19.54
C GLU A 20 -5.94 -16.70 20.12
N GLY A 21 -6.13 -15.65 19.32
CA GLY A 21 -6.06 -14.26 19.75
C GLY A 21 -5.34 -13.35 18.77
N SER A 22 -4.82 -12.22 19.26
CA SER A 22 -4.05 -11.28 18.44
C SER A 22 -2.72 -10.94 19.07
N ARG A 23 -1.70 -10.70 18.24
CA ARG A 23 -0.38 -10.21 18.65
C ARG A 23 0.10 -9.14 17.70
N ASP A 24 0.96 -8.26 18.19
CA ASP A 24 1.57 -7.21 17.38
C ASP A 24 3.03 -7.57 17.06
N LEU A 25 3.46 -7.26 15.84
CA LEU A 25 4.86 -7.10 15.45
C LEU A 25 5.13 -5.61 15.33
N SER A 26 6.28 -5.12 15.81
CA SER A 26 6.64 -3.71 15.72
C SER A 26 8.15 -3.53 15.66
N GLY A 27 8.59 -2.41 15.10
CA GLY A 27 9.99 -2.01 15.05
C GLY A 27 10.16 -0.50 15.18
N GLU A 28 11.38 -0.10 15.56
CA GLU A 28 11.81 1.30 15.70
C GLU A 28 12.76 1.71 14.57
N GLU A 29 13.03 0.78 13.64
CA GLU A 29 13.74 1.01 12.39
C GLU A 29 12.81 1.54 11.30
N THR A 30 13.40 2.04 10.21
CA THR A 30 12.66 2.43 9.01
C THR A 30 12.07 1.19 8.34
N PHE A 31 10.75 1.17 8.19
CA PHE A 31 10.01 0.18 7.42
C PHE A 31 10.32 0.34 5.93
N ASP A 32 10.71 -0.76 5.29
CA ASP A 32 11.07 -0.80 3.87
C ASP A 32 9.98 -1.49 3.05
N GLU A 33 9.62 -2.72 3.41
CA GLU A 33 8.70 -3.56 2.63
C GLU A 33 7.78 -4.42 3.51
N LEU A 34 6.52 -4.61 3.10
CA LEU A 34 5.60 -5.65 3.59
C LEU A 34 4.91 -6.34 2.43
N VAL A 35 5.03 -7.66 2.38
CA VAL A 35 4.34 -8.52 1.42
C VAL A 35 3.44 -9.51 2.17
N ILE A 36 2.16 -9.57 1.78
CA ILE A 36 1.20 -10.56 2.27
C ILE A 36 0.66 -11.34 1.07
N GLY A 37 1.32 -12.48 0.80
CA GLY A 37 1.03 -13.32 -0.35
C GLY A 37 0.98 -12.52 -1.64
N ASP A 38 0.02 -12.84 -2.50
CA ASP A 38 -0.24 -12.09 -3.73
C ASP A 38 -1.31 -11.01 -3.56
N TRP A 39 -1.71 -10.67 -2.34
CA TRP A 39 -2.79 -9.70 -2.13
C TRP A 39 -2.27 -8.31 -1.84
N LEU A 40 -1.29 -8.17 -0.94
CA LEU A 40 -0.77 -6.87 -0.50
C LEU A 40 0.74 -6.84 -0.68
N HIS A 41 1.23 -5.76 -1.26
CA HIS A 41 2.65 -5.40 -1.20
C HIS A 41 2.72 -3.89 -0.95
N VAL A 42 3.43 -3.45 0.09
CA VAL A 42 3.76 -2.03 0.36
C VAL A 42 5.27 -1.90 0.37
N GLU A 43 5.82 -0.96 -0.38
CA GLU A 43 7.27 -0.74 -0.53
C GLU A 43 7.59 0.76 -0.45
N TRP A 44 8.62 1.09 0.33
CA TRP A 44 9.24 2.41 0.35
C TRP A 44 10.21 2.53 -0.83
N MET A 45 9.84 3.30 -1.85
CA MET A 45 10.63 3.40 -3.09
C MET A 45 11.73 4.46 -2.99
N SER A 46 11.46 5.57 -2.30
CA SER A 46 12.38 6.69 -2.07
C SER A 46 11.82 7.60 -0.98
N GLU A 47 12.59 8.62 -0.55
CA GLU A 47 12.29 9.51 0.58
C GLU A 47 10.80 9.83 0.77
N ASP A 48 10.11 10.25 -0.29
CA ASP A 48 8.72 10.68 -0.26
C ASP A 48 7.75 9.76 -1.03
N VAL A 49 8.22 8.66 -1.60
CA VAL A 49 7.43 7.82 -2.52
C VAL A 49 7.21 6.43 -1.97
N TRP A 50 5.94 6.04 -1.86
CA TRP A 50 5.48 4.71 -1.50
C TRP A 50 4.75 4.07 -2.66
N TRP A 51 5.06 2.81 -2.91
CA TRP A 51 4.33 1.98 -3.85
C TRP A 51 3.52 0.94 -3.09
N MET A 52 2.31 0.65 -3.56
CA MET A 52 1.43 -0.35 -2.98
C MET A 52 0.65 -1.12 -4.04
N ARG A 53 0.50 -2.41 -3.82
CA ARG A 53 -0.45 -3.29 -4.48
C ARG A 53 -1.54 -3.71 -3.49
N ILE A 54 -2.80 -3.63 -3.89
CA ILE A 54 -3.92 -4.30 -3.21
C ILE A 54 -4.72 -5.06 -4.26
N GLY A 55 -4.64 -6.39 -4.27
CA GLY A 55 -5.21 -7.22 -5.32
C GLY A 55 -4.61 -6.86 -6.68
N ASP A 56 -5.42 -6.30 -7.58
CA ASP A 56 -5.01 -5.84 -8.91
C ASP A 56 -4.77 -4.32 -9.00
N ALA A 57 -5.02 -3.59 -7.91
CA ALA A 57 -4.83 -2.15 -7.84
C ALA A 57 -3.38 -1.80 -7.53
N LYS A 58 -2.84 -0.85 -8.29
CA LYS A 58 -1.57 -0.14 -8.06
C LYS A 58 -1.88 1.17 -7.39
N VAL A 59 -1.17 1.50 -6.34
CA VAL A 59 -1.22 2.81 -5.71
C VAL A 59 0.20 3.34 -5.61
N ILE A 60 0.42 4.57 -6.08
CA ILE A 60 1.65 5.31 -5.82
C ILE A 60 1.26 6.51 -4.97
N VAL A 61 1.90 6.67 -3.82
CA VAL A 61 1.70 7.79 -2.90
C VAL A 61 2.99 8.61 -2.86
N ASP A 62 2.89 9.88 -3.20
CA ASP A 62 3.99 10.87 -3.12
C ASP A 62 3.63 11.86 -2.01
N VAL A 63 4.36 11.79 -0.89
CA VAL A 63 4.13 12.60 0.32
C VAL A 63 5.18 13.69 0.41
N ARG A 64 4.86 14.87 -0.13
CA ARG A 64 5.73 16.04 -0.06
C ARG A 64 5.40 16.88 1.16
N ARG A 65 6.28 17.83 1.49
CA ARG A 65 6.11 18.76 2.61
C ARG A 65 4.72 19.41 2.68
N ASP A 66 4.19 19.87 1.55
CA ASP A 66 2.96 20.66 1.48
C ASP A 66 1.82 19.98 0.70
N SER A 67 2.01 18.75 0.23
CA SER A 67 1.03 18.08 -0.63
C SER A 67 1.17 16.57 -0.60
N VAL A 68 0.05 15.87 -0.74
CA VAL A 68 0.02 14.43 -0.97
C VAL A 68 -0.58 14.16 -2.35
N GLY A 69 0.17 13.46 -3.20
CA GLY A 69 -0.29 12.94 -4.49
C GLY A 69 -0.60 11.45 -4.37
N VAL A 70 -1.73 11.02 -4.93
CA VAL A 70 -2.09 9.60 -5.01
C VAL A 70 -2.47 9.26 -6.45
N GLN A 71 -1.75 8.31 -7.05
CA GLN A 71 -2.08 7.73 -8.33
C GLN A 71 -2.60 6.30 -8.12
N VAL A 72 -3.75 5.99 -8.69
CA VAL A 72 -4.36 4.65 -8.63
C VAL A 72 -4.55 4.12 -10.05
N ASP A 73 -3.93 2.98 -10.34
CA ASP A 73 -4.08 2.26 -11.60
C ASP A 73 -4.56 0.83 -11.36
N ARG A 74 -5.14 0.18 -12.38
CA ARG A 74 -5.36 -1.28 -12.37
C ARG A 74 -4.28 -1.99 -13.16
N GLY A 75 -4.16 -3.30 -12.97
CA GLY A 75 -3.28 -4.14 -13.78
C GLY A 75 -1.86 -4.22 -13.25
N VAL A 76 -1.70 -4.25 -11.92
CA VAL A 76 -0.42 -4.56 -11.29
C VAL A 76 0.02 -5.96 -11.72
N TYR A 77 1.09 -6.01 -12.52
CA TYR A 77 1.68 -7.22 -13.11
C TYR A 77 0.81 -7.99 -14.14
N GLY A 78 -0.25 -7.40 -14.71
CA GLY A 78 -1.05 -8.08 -15.73
C GLY A 78 -2.09 -7.18 -16.44
N PRO A 79 -2.61 -7.60 -17.61
CA PRO A 79 -3.58 -6.82 -18.37
C PRO A 79 -4.90 -6.67 -17.62
N VAL A 80 -5.47 -5.46 -17.65
CA VAL A 80 -6.81 -5.17 -17.14
C VAL A 80 -7.83 -5.73 -18.13
N VAL A 81 -8.51 -6.81 -17.78
CA VAL A 81 -9.70 -7.24 -18.55
C VAL A 81 -10.83 -6.29 -18.18
N PRO A 82 -11.38 -5.51 -19.13
CA PRO A 82 -12.52 -4.66 -18.84
C PRO A 82 -13.69 -5.55 -18.42
N VAL A 83 -14.23 -5.33 -17.22
CA VAL A 83 -15.54 -5.89 -16.87
C VAL A 83 -16.56 -5.12 -17.70
N VAL A 84 -17.03 -5.73 -18.78
CA VAL A 84 -18.25 -5.27 -19.44
C VAL A 84 -19.36 -5.58 -18.46
N ALA A 85 -19.93 -4.55 -17.83
CA ALA A 85 -21.11 -4.75 -16.99
C ALA A 85 -22.20 -5.34 -17.89
N GLU A 86 -22.58 -6.59 -17.66
CA GLU A 86 -23.80 -7.13 -18.25
C GLU A 86 -24.95 -6.32 -17.64
N GLU A 87 -25.55 -5.45 -18.45
CA GLU A 87 -26.86 -4.89 -18.14
C GLU A 87 -27.80 -6.07 -17.89
N GLU A 88 -28.19 -6.27 -16.64
CA GLU A 88 -29.32 -7.13 -16.31
C GLU A 88 -30.54 -6.57 -17.05
N ARG A 89 -30.85 -7.16 -18.21
CA ARG A 89 -32.14 -6.96 -18.87
C ARG A 89 -33.18 -7.64 -18.01
N GLY A 90 -33.79 -6.85 -17.13
CA GLY A 90 -34.98 -7.25 -16.40
C GLY A 90 -36.06 -7.75 -17.35
N ALA A 91 -36.61 -8.91 -17.01
CA ALA A 91 -37.84 -9.46 -17.57
C ALA A 91 -38.87 -9.59 -16.44
#